data_AF-A0AAU7LUH8-F1
#
_entry.id   AF-A0AAU7LUH8-F1
#
_cell.length_a   1.000
_cell.length_b   1.000
_cell.length_c   1.000
_cell.angle_alpha   90.00
_cell.angle_beta   90.00
_cell.angle_gamma   90.00
#
_symmetry.space_group_name_H-M   'P 1'
#
loop_
_entity.id
_entity.type
_entity.pdbx_description
1 polymer ?
#
loop_
_entity_poly.entity_id
_entity_poly.type
_entity_poly.pdbx_seq_one_letter_code
_entity_poly.pdbx_strand_id
1 'polypeptide(L)'
;MKKVLAVTRITIIAAALLIGFFAWGQWKSPPQLAPASIALLLPDDLPENSHFIRMWLDGAHEEGVRLQPIKVSDWVRATLLRGVKWEGVILPDTFHRRVDDSVVRLLRSYVADGGHLMLVYDGGLLTANGFYPPGKSRFSDLAGVDYGMYEELGQGLAKRSQFGLAQASVMEQLHIPPGRFASKEMTFPVRAGPADDAHADFSALIYDYSKLPQSFATLVTRGKPSQPLMSNEDGGALASRHRFGKGETLFVNFPLTYLKQRTDGIFLHSFLHYFAGDMLYQPRLAGTPDGKGGIVLNWHVDAKPALPSLKLLKDAGIFNEGPFSFHFTAGPDVNLPGDGGGLNVPNDPEVRGLIKGLMAQGHAVGNHGGWIHNYFGNNINAGNQADYEQYLTLNHQTMTEIAGAPPREYSAPVGNQPQWVTRWLESRGFVGYYQTGNVGMGPTHAWLDTERMSTMWAFPVLTMGPVATAEDAFFQHVPAANYENWLNEVGKFVEREQVLRLVYFHPPGAVLYLNAVNRFVNTIKACREAKRCNWITMTQAADFLARREQVQWQLDSRPGGLLLKAQAEDLAHMAWWIPKHRFARPVVTEGTATIDEHGEDWRITATAGKQLSVTLKNL
;
A
#
# COMPACT_ATOMS: atom_id res chain seq x y z
N MET A 1 -75.50 1.46 -3.00
CA MET A 1 -74.25 1.99 -3.60
C MET A 1 -73.20 2.49 -2.60
N LYS A 2 -73.56 3.04 -1.41
CA LYS A 2 -72.57 3.56 -0.44
C LYS A 2 -71.67 2.51 0.24
N LYS A 3 -72.14 1.27 0.46
CA LYS A 3 -71.34 0.19 1.09
C LYS A 3 -70.26 -0.39 0.18
N VAL A 4 -70.50 -0.45 -1.14
CA VAL A 4 -69.52 -0.95 -2.12
C VAL A 4 -68.34 0.01 -2.24
N LEU A 5 -68.59 1.33 -2.27
CA LEU A 5 -67.53 2.34 -2.32
C LEU A 5 -66.62 2.35 -1.09
N ALA A 6 -67.16 2.01 0.10
CA ALA A 6 -66.38 1.98 1.34
C ALA A 6 -65.41 0.79 1.37
N VAL A 7 -65.84 -0.38 0.92
CA VAL A 7 -64.99 -1.57 0.82
C VAL A 7 -63.89 -1.35 -0.22
N THR A 8 -64.21 -0.80 -1.40
CA THR A 8 -63.21 -0.52 -2.44
C THR A 8 -62.15 0.50 -1.97
N ARG A 9 -62.54 1.50 -1.17
CA ARG A 9 -61.58 2.48 -0.60
C ARG A 9 -60.62 1.85 0.42
N ILE A 10 -61.11 0.95 1.27
CA ILE A 10 -60.27 0.26 2.25
C ILE A 10 -59.27 -0.68 1.55
N THR A 11 -59.69 -1.39 0.51
CA THR A 11 -58.80 -2.28 -0.24
C THR A 11 -57.72 -1.50 -1.01
N ILE A 12 -58.06 -0.34 -1.57
CA ILE A 12 -57.08 0.53 -2.26
C ILE A 12 -56.07 1.12 -1.27
N ILE A 13 -56.51 1.54 -0.07
CA ILE A 13 -55.60 2.06 0.96
C ILE A 13 -54.68 0.94 1.48
N ALA A 14 -55.19 -0.26 1.72
CA ALA A 14 -54.39 -1.40 2.14
C ALA A 14 -53.38 -1.82 1.05
N ALA A 15 -53.78 -1.82 -0.22
CA ALA A 15 -52.88 -2.08 -1.34
C ALA A 15 -51.83 -0.98 -1.50
N ALA A 16 -52.19 0.30 -1.33
CA ALA A 16 -51.26 1.42 -1.39
C ALA A 16 -50.26 1.40 -0.22
N LEU A 17 -50.69 0.98 0.98
CA LEU A 17 -49.80 0.79 2.14
C LEU A 17 -48.87 -0.42 1.95
N LEU A 18 -49.35 -1.53 1.36
CA LEU A 18 -48.50 -2.67 1.01
C LEU A 18 -47.49 -2.34 -0.09
N ILE A 19 -47.91 -1.62 -1.14
CA ILE A 19 -47.01 -1.14 -2.21
C ILE A 19 -46.03 -0.11 -1.65
N GLY A 20 -46.47 0.78 -0.75
CA GLY A 20 -45.60 1.72 -0.04
C GLY A 20 -44.58 1.03 0.86
N PHE A 21 -44.94 -0.07 1.52
CA PHE A 21 -44.04 -0.85 2.37
C PHE A 21 -43.02 -1.66 1.54
N PHE A 22 -43.45 -2.22 0.40
CA PHE A 22 -42.56 -2.88 -0.56
C PHE A 22 -41.62 -1.88 -1.26
N ALA A 23 -42.11 -0.71 -1.66
CA ALA A 23 -41.30 0.35 -2.25
C ALA A 23 -40.31 0.95 -1.24
N TRP A 24 -40.70 1.11 0.03
CA TRP A 24 -39.79 1.58 1.08
C TRP A 24 -38.72 0.53 1.45
N GLY A 25 -39.09 -0.76 1.43
CA GLY A 25 -38.16 -1.88 1.59
C GLY A 25 -37.17 -2.02 0.42
N GLN A 26 -37.56 -1.64 -0.81
CA GLN A 26 -36.65 -1.62 -1.96
C GLN A 26 -35.79 -0.36 -2.06
N TRP A 27 -36.26 0.80 -1.55
CA TRP A 27 -35.44 2.02 -1.52
C TRP A 27 -34.31 2.00 -0.48
N LYS A 28 -34.45 1.18 0.56
CA LYS A 28 -33.35 0.80 1.46
C LYS A 28 -32.84 -0.61 1.13
N SER A 29 -32.67 -0.94 -0.15
CA SER A 29 -31.84 -2.09 -0.47
C SER A 29 -30.43 -1.79 0.05
N PRO A 30 -29.91 -2.56 1.02
CA PRO A 30 -28.50 -2.43 1.40
C PRO A 30 -27.66 -2.63 0.14
N PRO A 31 -26.43 -2.07 0.07
CA PRO A 31 -25.51 -2.39 -1.02
C PRO A 31 -25.53 -3.90 -1.23
N GLN A 32 -25.79 -4.32 -2.47
CA GLN A 32 -25.96 -5.73 -2.83
C GLN A 32 -24.76 -6.50 -2.31
N LEU A 33 -24.96 -7.26 -1.22
CA LEU A 33 -23.90 -7.99 -0.52
C LEU A 33 -23.23 -8.91 -1.53
N ALA A 34 -21.95 -8.67 -1.80
CA ALA A 34 -21.22 -9.44 -2.78
C ALA A 34 -20.78 -10.76 -2.11
N PRO A 35 -21.34 -11.91 -2.51
CA PRO A 35 -21.21 -13.18 -1.77
C PRO A 35 -19.79 -13.78 -1.75
N ALA A 36 -18.80 -13.10 -2.36
CA ALA A 36 -17.39 -13.48 -2.36
C ALA A 36 -16.46 -12.32 -1.91
N SER A 37 -16.91 -11.47 -0.98
CA SER A 37 -16.11 -10.37 -0.43
C SER A 37 -15.65 -10.64 1.01
N ILE A 38 -14.61 -9.92 1.43
CA ILE A 38 -14.15 -9.86 2.82
C ILE A 38 -14.97 -8.79 3.54
N ALA A 39 -15.58 -9.11 4.68
CA ALA A 39 -16.32 -8.13 5.48
C ALA A 39 -15.37 -7.35 6.41
N LEU A 40 -15.38 -6.02 6.32
CA LEU A 40 -14.81 -5.13 7.34
C LEU A 40 -15.91 -4.74 8.32
N LEU A 41 -15.85 -5.23 9.56
CA LEU A 41 -16.88 -4.95 10.55
C LEU A 41 -16.78 -3.52 11.07
N LEU A 42 -17.90 -2.81 11.02
CA LEU A 42 -18.02 -1.44 11.50
C LEU A 42 -18.96 -1.38 12.72
N PRO A 43 -18.66 -0.55 13.73
CA PRO A 43 -19.66 -0.14 14.71
C PRO A 43 -20.90 0.44 14.03
N ASP A 44 -22.09 0.18 14.58
CA ASP A 44 -23.34 0.68 14.01
C ASP A 44 -23.41 2.22 13.97
N ASP A 45 -22.78 2.89 14.94
CA ASP A 45 -22.75 4.35 15.10
C ASP A 45 -21.66 5.08 14.30
N LEU A 46 -20.72 4.35 13.67
CA LEU A 46 -19.65 4.97 12.88
C LEU A 46 -20.20 5.65 11.62
N PRO A 47 -19.91 6.93 11.33
CA PRO A 47 -20.35 7.54 10.07
C PRO A 47 -19.79 6.82 8.84
N GLU A 48 -20.57 6.66 7.77
CA GLU A 48 -20.15 5.97 6.54
C GLU A 48 -18.95 6.65 5.85
N ASN A 49 -18.82 7.97 6.00
CA ASN A 49 -17.72 8.77 5.46
C ASN A 49 -16.49 8.86 6.38
N SER A 50 -16.45 8.07 7.47
CA SER A 50 -15.35 8.05 8.42
C SER A 50 -14.00 7.83 7.71
N HIS A 51 -12.98 8.61 8.09
CA HIS A 51 -11.63 8.48 7.54
C HIS A 51 -11.03 7.09 7.81
N PHE A 52 -11.42 6.46 8.92
CA PHE A 52 -11.01 5.09 9.24
C PHE A 52 -11.45 4.09 8.18
N ILE A 53 -12.69 4.19 7.71
CA ILE A 53 -13.22 3.31 6.64
C ILE A 53 -12.44 3.56 5.35
N ARG A 54 -12.19 4.84 5.02
CA ARG A 54 -11.46 5.22 3.80
C ARG A 54 -10.02 4.70 3.79
N MET A 55 -9.31 4.69 4.92
CA MET A 55 -7.94 4.14 5.00
C MET A 55 -7.90 2.63 4.69
N TRP A 56 -8.84 1.86 5.23
CA TRP A 56 -8.96 0.43 4.93
C TRP A 56 -9.34 0.18 3.48
N LEU A 57 -10.24 1.00 2.92
CA LEU A 57 -10.63 0.89 1.52
C LEU A 57 -9.51 1.27 0.57
N ASP A 58 -8.76 2.35 0.83
CA ASP A 58 -7.59 2.74 0.04
C ASP A 58 -6.56 1.60 0.06
N GLY A 59 -6.23 1.05 1.24
CA GLY A 59 -5.32 -0.08 1.36
C GLY A 59 -5.78 -1.31 0.59
N ALA A 60 -7.06 -1.67 0.70
CA ALA A 60 -7.62 -2.80 -0.03
C ALA A 60 -7.63 -2.56 -1.55
N HIS A 61 -8.00 -1.35 -1.99
CA HIS A 61 -8.03 -0.99 -3.40
C HIS A 61 -6.63 -1.04 -4.01
N GLU A 62 -5.64 -0.48 -3.33
CA GLU A 62 -4.22 -0.50 -3.73
C GLU A 62 -3.70 -1.95 -3.87
N GLU A 63 -4.04 -2.84 -2.94
CA GLU A 63 -3.68 -4.28 -3.01
C GLU A 63 -4.58 -5.12 -3.95
N GLY A 64 -5.64 -4.51 -4.49
CA GLY A 64 -6.60 -5.20 -5.37
C GLY A 64 -7.50 -6.20 -4.66
N VAL A 65 -7.75 -5.98 -3.36
CA VAL A 65 -8.55 -6.82 -2.47
C VAL A 65 -10.01 -6.34 -2.44
N ARG A 66 -10.95 -7.29 -2.49
CA ARG A 66 -12.40 -7.01 -2.38
C ARG A 66 -12.83 -6.91 -0.93
N LEU A 67 -12.69 -5.71 -0.36
CA LEU A 67 -13.13 -5.39 0.99
C LEU A 67 -14.51 -4.71 0.97
N GLN A 68 -15.45 -5.23 1.77
CA GLN A 68 -16.79 -4.68 1.93
C GLN A 68 -16.99 -4.18 3.37
N PRO A 69 -17.07 -2.87 3.60
CA PRO A 69 -17.46 -2.31 4.89
C PRO A 69 -18.92 -2.67 5.17
N ILE A 70 -19.19 -3.18 6.37
CA ILE A 70 -20.53 -3.57 6.79
C ILE A 70 -20.74 -3.26 8.27
N LYS A 71 -21.90 -2.68 8.59
CA LYS A 71 -22.33 -2.50 9.98
C LYS A 71 -22.47 -3.84 10.67
N VAL A 72 -22.01 -3.93 11.92
CA VAL A 72 -22.05 -5.19 12.66
C VAL A 72 -23.47 -5.74 12.78
N SER A 73 -24.50 -4.88 12.96
CA SER A 73 -25.89 -5.33 12.98
C SER A 73 -26.39 -5.88 11.63
N ASP A 74 -25.92 -5.32 10.51
CA ASP A 74 -26.22 -5.81 9.17
C ASP A 74 -25.51 -7.12 8.88
N TRP A 75 -24.26 -7.26 9.32
CA TRP A 75 -23.51 -8.50 9.21
C TRP A 75 -24.20 -9.63 9.98
N VAL A 76 -24.59 -9.38 11.24
CA VAL A 76 -25.36 -10.33 12.06
C VAL A 76 -26.65 -10.75 11.35
N ARG A 77 -27.43 -9.78 10.82
CA ARG A 77 -28.67 -10.08 10.07
C ARG A 77 -28.38 -10.90 8.81
N ALA A 78 -27.36 -10.55 8.05
CA ALA A 78 -26.99 -11.23 6.81
C ALA A 78 -26.55 -12.68 7.07
N THR A 79 -25.72 -12.89 8.09
CA THR A 79 -25.19 -14.21 8.44
C THR A 79 -26.27 -15.11 9.04
N LEU A 80 -27.04 -14.62 10.02
CA LEU A 80 -28.02 -15.46 10.73
C LEU A 80 -29.32 -15.65 9.96
N LEU A 81 -29.87 -14.60 9.35
CA LEU A 81 -31.21 -14.65 8.75
C LEU A 81 -31.17 -14.97 7.25
N ARG A 82 -30.10 -14.55 6.55
CA ARG A 82 -29.98 -14.71 5.09
C ARG A 82 -28.97 -15.78 4.68
N GLY A 83 -28.24 -16.36 5.64
CA GLY A 83 -27.24 -17.40 5.37
C GLY A 83 -26.09 -16.93 4.47
N VAL A 84 -25.79 -15.63 4.45
CA VAL A 84 -24.69 -15.08 3.64
C VAL A 84 -23.37 -15.64 4.16
N LYS A 85 -22.60 -16.26 3.27
CA LYS A 85 -21.26 -16.75 3.56
C LYS A 85 -20.25 -15.68 3.17
N TRP A 86 -19.48 -15.23 4.14
CA TRP A 86 -18.35 -14.32 3.94
C TRP A 86 -17.08 -15.13 3.77
N GLU A 87 -16.26 -14.77 2.78
CA GLU A 87 -14.98 -15.42 2.53
C GLU A 87 -14.04 -15.22 3.72
N GLY A 88 -14.00 -13.99 4.25
CA GLY A 88 -13.32 -13.65 5.49
C GLY A 88 -14.00 -12.47 6.19
N VAL A 89 -13.67 -12.30 7.46
CA VAL A 89 -14.16 -11.18 8.29
C VAL A 89 -12.96 -10.50 8.95
N ILE A 90 -12.95 -9.18 8.97
CA ILE A 90 -11.95 -8.35 9.64
C ILE A 90 -12.64 -7.63 10.80
N LEU A 91 -12.10 -7.80 12.01
CA LEU A 91 -12.41 -6.97 13.16
C LEU A 91 -11.28 -5.95 13.34
N PRO A 92 -11.49 -4.69 12.91
CA PRO A 92 -10.41 -3.70 12.82
C PRO A 92 -10.05 -3.05 14.16
N ASP A 93 -8.84 -2.51 14.22
CA ASP A 93 -8.32 -1.75 15.34
C ASP A 93 -8.91 -0.33 15.40
N THR A 94 -8.63 0.38 16.50
CA THR A 94 -8.90 1.81 16.73
C THR A 94 -10.38 2.19 16.84
N PHE A 95 -11.19 1.90 15.83
CA PHE A 95 -12.58 2.34 15.73
C PHE A 95 -13.61 1.26 16.08
N HIS A 96 -13.25 -0.04 16.13
CA HIS A 96 -14.16 -1.11 16.56
C HIS A 96 -13.74 -1.80 17.87
N ARG A 97 -13.28 -1.01 18.85
CA ARG A 97 -12.83 -1.51 20.17
C ARG A 97 -13.93 -2.12 21.03
N ARG A 98 -15.18 -1.67 20.86
CA ARG A 98 -16.34 -2.14 21.63
C ARG A 98 -17.14 -3.14 20.82
N VAL A 99 -17.31 -4.35 21.36
CA VAL A 99 -18.07 -5.42 20.72
C VAL A 99 -18.96 -6.13 21.75
N ASP A 100 -20.21 -6.38 21.38
CA ASP A 100 -21.20 -7.10 22.19
C ASP A 100 -20.90 -8.61 22.26
N ASP A 101 -21.23 -9.25 23.38
CA ASP A 101 -20.97 -10.69 23.58
C ASP A 101 -21.69 -11.58 22.57
N SER A 102 -22.84 -11.15 22.04
CA SER A 102 -23.53 -11.86 20.95
C SER A 102 -22.71 -11.88 19.66
N VAL A 103 -22.04 -10.78 19.33
CA VAL A 103 -21.15 -10.68 18.17
C VAL A 103 -19.88 -11.50 18.41
N VAL A 104 -19.32 -11.47 19.62
CA VAL A 104 -18.18 -12.33 20.00
C VAL A 104 -18.54 -13.81 19.76
N ARG A 105 -19.69 -14.27 20.25
CA ARG A 105 -20.16 -15.64 20.04
C ARG A 105 -20.36 -15.95 18.56
N LEU A 106 -20.95 -15.03 17.80
CA LEU A 106 -21.17 -15.24 16.36
C LEU A 106 -19.86 -15.35 15.58
N LEU A 107 -18.87 -14.51 15.88
CA LEU A 107 -17.54 -14.60 15.28
C LEU A 107 -16.84 -15.92 15.63
N ARG A 108 -16.95 -16.38 16.88
CA ARG A 108 -16.42 -17.68 17.30
C ARG A 108 -17.07 -18.83 16.54
N SER A 109 -18.40 -18.82 16.41
CA SER A 109 -19.13 -19.81 15.60
C SER A 109 -18.74 -19.75 14.13
N TYR A 110 -18.65 -18.55 13.56
CA TYR A 110 -18.22 -18.35 12.17
C TYR A 110 -16.85 -18.98 11.90
N VAL A 111 -15.85 -18.74 12.76
CA VAL A 111 -14.53 -19.36 12.62
C VAL A 111 -14.60 -20.86 12.85
N ALA A 112 -15.30 -21.33 13.90
CA ALA A 112 -15.44 -22.76 14.18
C ALA A 112 -16.05 -23.54 12.99
N ASP A 113 -16.94 -22.92 12.24
CA ASP A 113 -17.63 -23.50 11.09
C ASP A 113 -16.82 -23.45 9.78
N GLY A 114 -15.61 -22.88 9.78
CA GLY A 114 -14.71 -22.82 8.63
C GLY A 114 -14.42 -21.41 8.11
N GLY A 115 -14.96 -20.37 8.75
CA GLY A 115 -14.68 -18.98 8.42
C GLY A 115 -13.27 -18.54 8.79
N HIS A 116 -12.80 -17.46 8.17
CA HIS A 116 -11.50 -16.86 8.47
C HIS A 116 -11.67 -15.48 9.09
N LEU A 117 -10.98 -15.23 10.20
CA LEU A 117 -11.03 -13.95 10.92
C LEU A 117 -9.67 -13.27 10.89
N MET A 118 -9.60 -12.00 10.50
CA MET A 118 -8.47 -11.13 10.82
C MET A 118 -8.84 -10.29 12.05
N LEU A 119 -8.16 -10.54 13.16
CA LEU A 119 -8.36 -9.85 14.43
C LEU A 119 -7.21 -8.87 14.65
N VAL A 120 -7.50 -7.57 14.60
CA VAL A 120 -6.48 -6.52 14.59
C VAL A 120 -6.42 -5.81 15.94
N TYR A 121 -5.28 -5.93 16.62
CA TYR A 121 -4.87 -5.20 17.81
C TYR A 121 -5.94 -5.11 18.90
N ASP A 122 -6.60 -3.95 19.05
CA ASP A 122 -7.59 -3.67 20.07
C ASP A 122 -9.05 -3.85 19.59
N GLY A 123 -9.24 -4.46 18.42
CA GLY A 123 -10.54 -4.84 17.88
C GLY A 123 -11.33 -5.70 18.87
N GLY A 124 -12.48 -5.20 19.33
CA GLY A 124 -13.34 -5.88 20.31
C GLY A 124 -12.73 -6.12 21.69
N LEU A 125 -11.64 -5.44 22.03
CA LEU A 125 -10.97 -5.51 23.33
C LEU A 125 -11.89 -5.14 24.50
N LEU A 126 -12.86 -4.25 24.27
CA LEU A 126 -13.82 -3.77 25.25
C LEU A 126 -15.20 -4.40 25.03
N THR A 127 -15.91 -4.62 26.13
CA THR A 127 -17.35 -4.93 26.13
C THR A 127 -18.16 -3.81 25.48
N ALA A 128 -19.43 -4.08 25.16
CA ALA A 128 -20.34 -3.07 24.61
C ALA A 128 -20.43 -1.80 25.48
N ASN A 129 -20.37 -1.97 26.81
CA ASN A 129 -20.41 -0.88 27.78
C ASN A 129 -19.06 -0.16 27.96
N GLY A 130 -18.02 -0.55 27.22
CA GLY A 130 -16.71 0.10 27.23
C GLY A 130 -15.77 -0.36 28.34
N PHE A 131 -16.08 -1.44 29.06
CA PHE A 131 -15.21 -2.02 30.08
C PHE A 131 -14.34 -3.15 29.52
N TYR A 132 -13.15 -3.33 30.09
CA TYR A 132 -12.37 -4.54 29.90
C TYR A 132 -13.09 -5.73 30.54
N PRO A 133 -13.20 -6.89 29.86
CA PRO A 133 -13.70 -8.10 30.50
C PRO A 133 -12.75 -8.57 31.61
N PRO A 134 -13.23 -9.29 32.64
CA PRO A 134 -12.38 -9.86 33.68
C PRO A 134 -11.42 -10.90 33.07
N GLY A 135 -10.20 -10.99 33.62
CA GLY A 135 -9.15 -11.86 33.08
C GLY A 135 -8.71 -11.48 31.67
N LYS A 136 -8.64 -12.46 30.76
CA LYS A 136 -8.15 -12.31 29.38
C LYS A 136 -9.23 -11.88 28.38
N SER A 137 -8.82 -11.38 27.22
CA SER A 137 -9.70 -11.01 26.12
C SER A 137 -10.64 -12.15 25.74
N ARG A 138 -11.89 -11.80 25.41
CA ARG A 138 -12.95 -12.73 24.98
C ARG A 138 -12.65 -13.42 23.64
N PHE A 139 -11.60 -12.98 22.93
CA PHE A 139 -11.10 -13.59 21.69
C PHE A 139 -9.75 -14.28 21.86
N SER A 140 -9.23 -14.46 23.08
CA SER A 140 -7.89 -15.05 23.29
C SER A 140 -7.75 -16.45 22.69
N ASP A 141 -8.83 -17.24 22.69
CA ASP A 141 -8.84 -18.55 22.08
C ASP A 141 -8.94 -18.53 20.55
N LEU A 142 -9.56 -17.50 19.95
CA LEU A 142 -9.44 -17.29 18.50
C LEU A 142 -8.04 -16.81 18.13
N ALA A 143 -7.43 -15.95 18.95
CA ALA A 143 -6.07 -15.47 18.72
C ALA A 143 -4.99 -16.55 18.96
N GLY A 144 -5.31 -17.59 19.72
CA GLY A 144 -4.36 -18.65 20.13
C GLY A 144 -3.35 -18.21 21.20
N VAL A 145 -3.53 -17.02 21.77
CA VAL A 145 -2.70 -16.44 22.84
C VAL A 145 -3.57 -15.62 23.78
N ASP A 146 -3.16 -15.54 25.04
CA ASP A 146 -3.83 -14.71 26.02
C ASP A 146 -3.39 -13.26 25.84
N TYR A 147 -4.34 -12.35 25.68
CA TYR A 147 -4.09 -10.91 25.54
C TYR A 147 -5.23 -10.12 26.20
N GLY A 148 -5.12 -8.80 26.31
CA GLY A 148 -6.21 -7.98 26.87
C GLY A 148 -6.41 -8.11 28.40
N MET A 149 -5.39 -8.57 29.12
CA MET A 149 -5.41 -8.89 30.56
C MET A 149 -5.37 -7.64 31.47
N TYR A 150 -6.34 -6.73 31.31
CA TYR A 150 -6.30 -5.42 31.97
C TYR A 150 -6.40 -5.48 33.50
N GLU A 151 -7.18 -6.40 34.05
CA GLU A 151 -7.33 -6.58 35.51
C GLU A 151 -5.97 -6.83 36.19
N GLU A 152 -5.08 -7.57 35.53
CA GLU A 152 -3.76 -7.88 36.05
C GLU A 152 -2.73 -6.81 35.67
N LEU A 153 -2.73 -6.36 34.40
CA LEU A 153 -1.66 -5.53 33.86
C LEU A 153 -1.91 -4.03 34.01
N GLY A 154 -3.16 -3.59 34.17
CA GLY A 154 -3.54 -2.18 34.25
C GLY A 154 -2.92 -1.34 33.13
N GLN A 155 -2.12 -0.33 33.50
CA GLN A 155 -1.42 0.52 32.54
C GLN A 155 -0.34 -0.22 31.73
N GLY A 156 0.15 -1.36 32.21
CA GLY A 156 1.09 -2.23 31.50
C GLY A 156 0.44 -3.14 30.45
N LEU A 157 -0.86 -3.00 30.18
CA LEU A 157 -1.56 -3.79 29.17
C LEU A 157 -0.94 -3.65 27.78
N ALA A 158 -0.51 -2.42 27.44
CA ALA A 158 0.15 -2.11 26.19
C ALA A 158 1.55 -1.58 26.47
N LYS A 159 2.52 -1.99 25.65
CA LYS A 159 3.89 -1.52 25.70
C LYS A 159 4.33 -1.03 24.32
N ARG A 160 5.34 -0.18 24.28
CA ARG A 160 6.08 0.07 23.04
C ARG A 160 6.95 -1.15 22.78
N SER A 161 6.78 -1.77 21.63
CA SER A 161 7.63 -2.85 21.17
C SER A 161 8.36 -2.44 19.91
N GLN A 162 9.51 -3.03 19.69
CA GLN A 162 10.17 -3.07 18.39
C GLN A 162 9.79 -4.36 17.66
N PHE A 163 10.10 -4.42 16.37
CA PHE A 163 10.00 -5.71 15.67
C PHE A 163 11.04 -6.67 16.23
N GLY A 164 10.57 -7.75 16.83
CA GLY A 164 11.41 -8.79 17.38
C GLY A 164 11.19 -10.09 16.66
N LEU A 165 11.90 -10.26 15.55
CA LEU A 165 12.14 -11.55 14.93
C LEU A 165 10.97 -12.04 14.06
N ALA A 166 11.25 -12.15 12.76
CA ALA A 166 10.49 -12.91 11.77
C ALA A 166 11.49 -13.65 10.88
N GLN A 167 11.07 -14.75 10.26
CA GLN A 167 11.86 -15.39 9.21
C GLN A 167 11.85 -14.50 7.97
N ALA A 168 12.94 -14.48 7.20
CA ALA A 168 12.99 -13.73 5.94
C ALA A 168 11.86 -14.16 4.99
N SER A 169 11.57 -15.47 4.92
CA SER A 169 10.45 -16.03 4.16
C SER A 169 9.08 -15.46 4.57
N VAL A 170 8.87 -15.16 5.85
CA VAL A 170 7.65 -14.52 6.33
C VAL A 170 7.59 -13.05 5.90
N MET A 171 8.72 -12.34 5.92
CA MET A 171 8.79 -10.96 5.42
C MET A 171 8.48 -10.90 3.91
N GLU A 172 8.99 -11.87 3.15
CA GLU A 172 8.69 -12.02 1.73
C GLU A 172 7.21 -12.34 1.49
N GLN A 173 6.61 -13.29 2.23
CA GLN A 173 5.17 -13.58 2.19
C GLN A 173 4.30 -12.37 2.56
N LEU A 174 4.80 -11.49 3.43
CA LEU A 174 4.14 -10.24 3.78
C LEU A 174 4.44 -9.12 2.78
N HIS A 175 5.15 -9.39 1.68
CA HIS A 175 5.52 -8.40 0.66
C HIS A 175 6.31 -7.21 1.23
N ILE A 176 7.00 -7.41 2.36
CA ILE A 176 7.94 -6.45 2.92
C ILE A 176 9.20 -6.52 2.05
N PRO A 177 9.62 -5.42 1.40
CA PRO A 177 10.73 -5.45 0.46
C PRO A 177 12.09 -5.60 1.17
N PRO A 178 13.12 -6.08 0.46
CA PRO A 178 14.48 -6.13 0.99
C PRO A 178 14.97 -4.74 1.42
N GLY A 179 15.74 -4.70 2.52
CA GLY A 179 16.22 -3.47 3.13
C GLY A 179 15.26 -2.85 4.15
N ARG A 180 13.95 -3.13 4.05
CA ARG A 180 13.01 -2.83 5.16
C ARG A 180 13.20 -3.78 6.32
N PHE A 181 13.73 -4.97 6.08
CA PHE A 181 14.19 -5.88 7.11
C PHE A 181 15.66 -6.24 6.91
N ALA A 182 16.33 -6.62 7.99
CA ALA A 182 17.72 -7.05 7.99
C ALA A 182 17.96 -8.19 9.00
N SER A 183 18.94 -9.05 8.71
CA SER A 183 19.39 -10.07 9.67
C SER A 183 20.02 -9.41 10.91
N LYS A 184 20.05 -10.12 12.05
CA LYS A 184 20.65 -9.64 13.31
C LYS A 184 22.14 -9.31 13.13
N GLU A 185 22.78 -10.02 12.21
CA GLU A 185 24.21 -9.90 11.88
C GLU A 185 24.51 -8.69 11.00
N MET A 186 23.49 -8.14 10.32
CA MET A 186 23.65 -6.93 9.52
C MET A 186 23.73 -5.72 10.46
N THR A 187 24.96 -5.37 10.84
CA THR A 187 25.27 -4.24 11.72
C THR A 187 24.99 -2.91 11.01
N PHE A 188 23.74 -2.48 11.01
CA PHE A 188 23.45 -1.07 11.22
C PHE A 188 23.50 -0.85 12.75
N PRO A 189 23.96 0.30 13.28
CA PRO A 189 24.09 0.49 14.72
C PRO A 189 22.73 0.38 15.42
N VAL A 190 22.37 -0.83 15.86
CA VAL A 190 21.16 -1.16 16.61
C VAL A 190 21.56 -1.95 17.85
N ARG A 191 20.94 -1.63 19.00
CA ARG A 191 21.13 -2.37 20.25
C ARG A 191 20.73 -3.84 20.05
N ALA A 192 21.67 -4.75 20.22
CA ALA A 192 21.42 -6.19 20.23
C ALA A 192 20.44 -6.58 21.36
N GLY A 193 19.40 -7.34 21.03
CA GLY A 193 18.58 -8.06 22.01
C GLY A 193 19.29 -9.33 22.52
N PRO A 194 18.82 -9.95 23.62
CA PRO A 194 19.49 -11.09 24.23
C PRO A 194 19.57 -12.29 23.28
N ALA A 195 20.72 -12.98 23.35
CA ALA A 195 21.24 -13.87 22.32
C ALA A 195 20.95 -15.38 22.52
N ASP A 196 20.11 -15.77 23.49
CA ASP A 196 20.02 -17.17 23.90
C ASP A 196 18.66 -17.81 23.58
N ASP A 197 18.38 -17.99 22.28
CA ASP A 197 17.41 -19.00 21.85
C ASP A 197 18.00 -19.80 20.68
N ALA A 198 18.49 -21.00 20.99
CA ALA A 198 19.15 -21.94 20.08
C ALA A 198 18.22 -22.57 19.01
N HIS A 199 17.07 -21.94 18.75
CA HIS A 199 16.10 -22.29 17.70
C HIS A 199 15.74 -21.09 16.80
N ALA A 200 16.53 -20.01 16.83
CA ALA A 200 16.19 -18.78 16.15
C ALA A 200 16.67 -18.71 14.68
N ASP A 201 15.95 -19.32 13.75
CA ASP A 201 15.99 -19.01 12.30
C ASP A 201 15.39 -17.60 11.97
N PHE A 202 15.30 -16.72 12.96
CA PHE A 202 14.56 -15.47 12.88
C PHE A 202 15.48 -14.27 13.09
N SER A 203 15.47 -13.33 12.16
CA SER A 203 16.00 -11.98 12.35
C SER A 203 15.52 -11.04 11.23
N ALA A 204 14.59 -10.15 11.56
CA ALA A 204 14.16 -9.06 10.70
C ALA A 204 13.84 -7.85 11.60
N LEU A 205 14.76 -6.87 11.66
CA LEU A 205 14.48 -5.56 12.25
C LEU A 205 13.91 -4.64 11.17
N ILE A 206 12.75 -4.03 11.44
CA ILE A 206 12.14 -3.08 10.51
C ILE A 206 12.52 -1.66 10.91
N TYR A 207 13.13 -0.94 9.97
CA TYR A 207 13.58 0.44 10.17
C TYR A 207 12.44 1.42 9.85
N ASP A 208 12.57 2.68 10.21
CA ASP A 208 11.78 3.77 9.62
C ASP A 208 12.72 4.76 8.90
N TYR A 209 12.17 5.83 8.33
CA TYR A 209 12.97 6.86 7.67
C TYR A 209 13.86 7.64 8.67
N SER A 210 13.57 7.60 9.97
CA SER A 210 14.32 8.30 11.02
C SER A 210 15.63 7.62 11.41
N LYS A 211 16.02 6.55 10.70
CA LYS A 211 17.23 5.76 10.93
C LYS A 211 17.20 4.96 12.24
N LEU A 212 16.02 4.80 12.83
CA LEU A 212 15.81 4.03 14.06
C LEU A 212 14.99 2.76 13.77
N PRO A 213 15.11 1.71 14.60
CA PRO A 213 14.15 0.61 14.59
C PRO A 213 12.76 1.16 14.87
N GLN A 214 11.81 0.76 14.04
CA GLN A 214 10.43 1.17 14.20
C GLN A 214 9.87 0.63 15.51
N SER A 215 9.19 1.48 16.28
CA SER A 215 8.50 1.07 17.51
C SER A 215 7.06 1.55 17.55
N PHE A 216 6.17 0.72 18.08
CA PHE A 216 4.73 0.93 18.08
C PHE A 216 4.10 0.31 19.33
N ALA A 217 2.89 0.71 19.65
CA ALA A 217 2.14 0.13 20.75
C ALA A 217 1.68 -1.29 20.39
N THR A 218 1.87 -2.24 21.30
CA THR A 218 1.45 -3.64 21.17
C THR A 218 0.83 -4.09 22.48
N LEU A 219 -0.20 -4.94 22.43
CA LEU A 219 -0.75 -5.55 23.64
C LEU A 219 0.20 -6.64 24.16
N VAL A 220 0.34 -6.74 25.48
CA VAL A 220 1.07 -7.85 26.10
C VAL A 220 0.33 -9.15 25.82
N THR A 221 1.07 -10.15 25.33
CA THR A 221 0.55 -11.49 25.02
C THR A 221 1.24 -12.54 25.88
N ARG A 222 0.52 -13.62 26.21
CA ARG A 222 1.03 -14.79 26.94
C ARG A 222 0.63 -16.08 26.23
N GLY A 223 1.48 -17.09 26.38
CA GLY A 223 1.38 -18.34 25.62
C GLY A 223 2.14 -18.26 24.30
N LYS A 224 2.31 -19.41 23.65
CA LYS A 224 3.00 -19.53 22.37
C LYS A 224 1.96 -19.81 21.29
N PRO A 225 1.84 -18.97 20.24
CA PRO A 225 0.94 -19.26 19.15
C PRO A 225 1.39 -20.53 18.42
N SER A 226 0.43 -21.30 17.90
CA SER A 226 0.72 -22.55 17.16
C SER A 226 1.40 -22.31 15.81
N GLN A 227 1.14 -21.16 15.18
CA GLN A 227 1.71 -20.76 13.90
C GLN A 227 2.16 -19.29 13.98
N PRO A 228 3.29 -19.00 14.63
CA PRO A 228 3.83 -17.64 14.70
C PRO A 228 4.22 -17.13 13.31
N LEU A 229 3.91 -15.87 13.03
CA LEU A 229 4.45 -15.14 11.88
C LEU A 229 5.53 -14.16 12.34
N MET A 230 5.23 -13.39 13.38
CA MET A 230 6.10 -12.35 13.92
C MET A 230 6.01 -12.31 15.45
N SER A 231 7.13 -12.07 16.12
CA SER A 231 7.21 -11.80 17.56
C SER A 231 7.76 -10.41 17.86
N ASN A 232 7.66 -9.98 19.12
CA ASN A 232 8.38 -8.81 19.63
C ASN A 232 9.67 -9.25 20.34
N GLU A 233 10.48 -8.28 20.75
CA GLU A 233 11.78 -8.48 21.39
C GLU A 233 11.71 -9.31 22.68
N ASP A 234 10.54 -9.38 23.31
CA ASP A 234 10.29 -10.15 24.53
C ASP A 234 9.60 -11.50 24.25
N GLY A 235 9.53 -11.92 22.98
CA GLY A 235 8.93 -13.20 22.56
C GLY A 235 7.40 -13.21 22.51
N GLY A 236 6.74 -12.08 22.75
CA GLY A 236 5.28 -11.96 22.61
C GLY A 236 4.83 -11.97 21.15
N ALA A 237 3.66 -12.55 20.87
CA ALA A 237 3.09 -12.60 19.53
C ALA A 237 2.74 -11.20 18.99
N LEU A 238 3.30 -10.86 17.82
CA LEU A 238 2.94 -9.69 17.03
C LEU A 238 1.99 -10.04 15.89
N ALA A 239 2.25 -11.14 15.20
CA ALA A 239 1.31 -11.71 14.25
C ALA A 239 1.38 -13.23 14.30
N SER A 240 0.22 -13.87 14.22
CA SER A 240 0.14 -15.33 14.23
C SER A 240 -1.13 -15.83 13.59
N ARG A 241 -1.06 -17.06 13.09
CA ARG A 241 -2.23 -17.82 12.69
C ARG A 241 -2.63 -18.78 13.80
N HIS A 242 -3.94 -18.98 13.94
CA HIS A 242 -4.48 -19.94 14.90
C HIS A 242 -5.72 -20.62 14.34
N ARG A 243 -5.67 -21.95 14.27
CA ARG A 243 -6.82 -22.76 13.85
C ARG A 243 -7.79 -22.91 15.01
N PHE A 244 -9.06 -22.66 14.74
CA PHE A 244 -10.14 -22.81 15.71
C PHE A 244 -11.33 -23.50 15.04
N GLY A 245 -11.64 -24.73 15.47
CA GLY A 245 -12.59 -25.59 14.76
C GLY A 245 -12.09 -25.90 13.34
N LYS A 246 -12.92 -25.61 12.34
CA LYS A 246 -12.61 -25.82 10.90
C LYS A 246 -11.97 -24.60 10.24
N GLY A 247 -12.00 -23.44 10.89
CA GLY A 247 -11.49 -22.19 10.35
C GLY A 247 -10.20 -21.75 11.01
N GLU A 248 -9.83 -20.50 10.74
CA GLU A 248 -8.55 -19.95 11.17
C GLU A 248 -8.63 -18.44 11.43
N THR A 249 -7.88 -17.97 12.42
CA THR A 249 -7.74 -16.55 12.73
C THR A 249 -6.33 -16.08 12.45
N LEU A 250 -6.20 -14.96 11.76
CA LEU A 250 -5.00 -14.14 11.68
C LEU A 250 -5.07 -13.08 12.78
N PHE A 251 -4.29 -13.28 13.84
CA PHE A 251 -4.13 -12.28 14.89
C PHE A 251 -3.01 -11.32 14.53
N VAL A 252 -3.29 -10.02 14.55
CA VAL A 252 -2.38 -8.94 14.14
C VAL A 252 -2.31 -7.89 15.24
N ASN A 253 -1.33 -7.99 16.13
CA ASN A 253 -1.15 -7.13 17.30
C ASN A 253 -0.41 -5.82 16.94
N PHE A 254 -0.79 -5.20 15.82
CA PHE A 254 -0.30 -3.91 15.35
C PHE A 254 -1.47 -2.94 15.19
N PRO A 255 -1.31 -1.67 15.57
CA PRO A 255 -2.34 -0.66 15.36
C PRO A 255 -2.31 -0.18 13.89
N LEU A 256 -2.75 -1.04 12.96
CA LEU A 256 -2.61 -0.83 11.51
C LEU A 256 -3.18 0.50 11.05
N THR A 257 -4.35 0.87 11.56
CA THR A 257 -5.00 2.14 11.21
C THR A 257 -4.18 3.33 11.71
N TYR A 258 -3.70 3.29 12.95
CA TYR A 258 -2.84 4.33 13.54
C TYR A 258 -1.53 4.52 12.77
N LEU A 259 -0.93 3.43 12.27
CA LEU A 259 0.29 3.48 11.48
C LEU A 259 0.05 4.13 10.12
N LYS A 260 -1.03 3.76 9.41
CA LYS A 260 -1.40 4.40 8.14
C LYS A 260 -1.61 5.91 8.28
N GLN A 261 -2.20 6.38 9.39
CA GLN A 261 -2.37 7.81 9.71
C GLN A 261 -1.06 8.58 9.83
N ARG A 262 0.05 7.91 10.14
CA ARG A 262 1.38 8.52 10.33
C ARG A 262 2.30 8.22 9.17
N THR A 263 1.73 8.06 7.97
CA THR A 263 2.48 7.69 6.77
C THR A 263 3.28 6.40 6.97
N ASP A 264 2.72 5.40 7.62
CA ASP A 264 3.30 4.06 7.65
C ASP A 264 2.24 2.99 7.39
N GLY A 265 1.85 2.89 6.12
CA GLY A 265 0.83 1.95 5.68
C GLY A 265 1.31 0.52 5.48
N ILE A 266 2.61 0.22 5.57
CA ILE A 266 3.15 -1.02 4.98
C ILE A 266 2.48 -2.27 5.57
N PHE A 267 2.26 -2.30 6.89
CA PHE A 267 1.63 -3.44 7.55
C PHE A 267 0.14 -3.59 7.23
N LEU A 268 -0.60 -2.48 7.07
CA LEU A 268 -2.00 -2.55 6.65
C LEU A 268 -2.09 -3.27 5.30
N HIS A 269 -1.22 -2.89 4.37
CA HIS A 269 -1.13 -3.48 3.03
C HIS A 269 -0.69 -4.93 3.08
N SER A 270 0.41 -5.22 3.77
CA SER A 270 0.95 -6.57 3.92
C SER A 270 -0.06 -7.56 4.50
N PHE A 271 -0.76 -7.19 5.58
CA PHE A 271 -1.72 -8.10 6.20
C PHE A 271 -3.03 -8.20 5.41
N LEU A 272 -3.45 -7.15 4.69
CA LEU A 272 -4.56 -7.26 3.73
C LEU A 272 -4.23 -8.22 2.59
N HIS A 273 -3.02 -8.08 2.03
CA HIS A 273 -2.51 -8.98 1.01
C HIS A 273 -2.48 -10.42 1.50
N TYR A 274 -1.83 -10.67 2.63
CA TYR A 274 -1.68 -12.00 3.21
C TYR A 274 -3.01 -12.65 3.56
N PHE A 275 -3.93 -11.89 4.16
CA PHE A 275 -5.24 -12.42 4.49
C PHE A 275 -6.04 -12.76 3.22
N ALA A 276 -6.06 -11.88 2.23
CA ALA A 276 -6.84 -12.09 1.01
C ALA A 276 -6.24 -13.13 0.05
N GLY A 277 -4.92 -13.08 -0.16
CA GLY A 277 -4.18 -13.91 -1.10
C GLY A 277 -3.81 -15.27 -0.53
N ASP A 278 -3.08 -15.30 0.58
CA ASP A 278 -2.48 -16.52 1.13
C ASP A 278 -3.44 -17.36 1.98
N MET A 279 -4.33 -16.70 2.73
CA MET A 279 -5.29 -17.41 3.58
C MET A 279 -6.61 -17.71 2.85
N LEU A 280 -7.15 -16.73 2.13
CA LEU A 280 -8.47 -16.85 1.49
C LEU A 280 -8.40 -17.31 0.03
N TYR A 281 -7.23 -17.25 -0.60
CA TYR A 281 -7.03 -17.56 -2.02
C TYR A 281 -8.02 -16.78 -2.92
N GLN A 282 -8.23 -15.50 -2.63
CA GLN A 282 -9.10 -14.64 -3.44
C GLN A 282 -8.40 -14.18 -4.72
N PRO A 283 -9.14 -14.06 -5.83
CA PRO A 283 -8.72 -13.27 -6.99
C PRO A 283 -8.40 -11.83 -6.61
N ARG A 284 -7.33 -11.25 -7.17
CA ARG A 284 -6.92 -9.86 -6.89
C ARG A 284 -6.58 -9.09 -8.16
N LEU A 285 -6.92 -7.80 -8.19
CA LEU A 285 -6.55 -6.89 -9.29
C LEU A 285 -5.10 -6.43 -9.13
N ALA A 286 -4.23 -6.71 -10.09
CA ALA A 286 -2.81 -6.37 -10.03
C ALA A 286 -2.58 -4.86 -9.92
N GLY A 287 -1.64 -4.45 -9.05
CA GLY A 287 -1.21 -3.05 -8.89
C GLY A 287 -0.24 -2.56 -9.97
N THR A 288 -0.02 -3.35 -11.02
CA THR A 288 0.96 -3.09 -12.08
C THR A 288 0.40 -3.34 -13.47
N PRO A 289 0.86 -2.60 -14.51
CA PRO A 289 0.48 -2.87 -15.90
C PRO A 289 0.82 -4.30 -16.30
N ASP A 290 -0.14 -4.98 -16.93
CA ASP A 290 -0.04 -6.39 -17.35
C ASP A 290 0.27 -7.36 -16.20
N GLY A 291 0.08 -6.94 -14.94
CA GLY A 291 0.51 -7.70 -13.77
C GLY A 291 2.01 -8.00 -13.80
N LYS A 292 2.85 -7.08 -14.27
CA LYS A 292 4.30 -7.24 -14.35
C LYS A 292 5.02 -6.31 -13.40
N GLY A 293 6.11 -6.80 -12.80
CA GLY A 293 6.95 -6.00 -11.91
C GLY A 293 7.36 -4.66 -12.55
N GLY A 294 7.40 -3.59 -11.75
CA GLY A 294 7.77 -2.27 -12.24
C GLY A 294 8.81 -1.61 -11.34
N ILE A 295 9.80 -0.96 -11.96
CA ILE A 295 10.71 -0.06 -11.25
C ILE A 295 10.54 1.35 -11.78
N VAL A 296 10.29 2.27 -10.85
CA VAL A 296 10.53 3.70 -11.05
C VAL A 296 11.95 4.00 -10.60
N LEU A 297 12.82 4.41 -11.54
CA LEU A 297 14.12 4.98 -11.20
C LEU A 297 14.02 6.50 -11.29
N ASN A 298 14.12 7.16 -10.14
CA ASN A 298 13.99 8.61 -10.03
C ASN A 298 15.37 9.27 -9.80
N TRP A 299 15.78 10.14 -10.71
CA TRP A 299 17.01 10.93 -10.61
C TRP A 299 16.70 12.31 -10.05
N HIS A 300 17.30 12.65 -8.92
CA HIS A 300 17.18 13.96 -8.28
C HIS A 300 18.36 14.83 -8.72
N VAL A 301 18.10 15.87 -9.51
CA VAL A 301 19.11 16.74 -10.10
C VAL A 301 19.05 18.12 -9.46
N ASP A 302 19.75 18.23 -8.35
CA ASP A 302 19.64 19.34 -7.40
C ASP A 302 20.37 20.60 -7.89
N ALA A 303 21.54 20.43 -8.51
CA ALA A 303 22.53 21.49 -8.66
C ALA A 303 23.62 21.19 -9.72
N LYS A 304 24.47 22.18 -10.02
CA LYS A 304 25.61 22.06 -10.97
C LYS A 304 26.53 20.85 -10.75
N PRO A 305 26.87 20.45 -9.50
CA PRO A 305 27.70 19.27 -9.27
C PRO A 305 27.15 17.97 -9.87
N ALA A 306 25.86 17.90 -10.17
CA ALA A 306 25.27 16.75 -10.86
C ALA A 306 25.70 16.64 -12.35
N LEU A 307 26.09 17.73 -13.02
CA LEU A 307 26.30 17.74 -14.47
C LEU A 307 27.46 16.83 -14.93
N PRO A 308 28.65 16.85 -14.31
CA PRO A 308 29.71 15.91 -14.67
C PRO A 308 29.29 14.45 -14.40
N SER A 309 28.55 14.21 -13.32
CA SER A 309 28.07 12.87 -12.97
C SER A 309 27.02 12.35 -13.95
N LEU A 310 26.10 13.19 -14.40
CA LEU A 310 25.14 12.85 -15.45
C LEU A 310 25.86 12.48 -16.76
N LYS A 311 26.94 13.19 -17.10
CA LYS A 311 27.78 12.83 -18.24
C LYS A 311 28.43 11.45 -18.04
N LEU A 312 29.02 11.18 -16.88
CA LEU A 312 29.63 9.87 -16.59
C LEU A 312 28.61 8.72 -16.62
N LEU A 313 27.41 8.93 -16.08
CA LEU A 313 26.33 7.94 -16.12
C LEU A 313 25.86 7.68 -17.55
N LYS A 314 25.75 8.74 -18.37
CA LYS A 314 25.44 8.63 -19.79
C LYS A 314 26.53 7.87 -20.56
N ASP A 315 27.79 8.22 -20.34
CA ASP A 315 28.94 7.58 -20.99
C ASP A 315 29.09 6.10 -20.57
N ALA A 316 28.68 5.76 -19.33
CA ALA A 316 28.57 4.39 -18.84
C ALA A 316 27.36 3.62 -19.40
N GLY A 317 26.52 4.27 -20.22
CA GLY A 317 25.36 3.65 -20.87
C GLY A 317 24.13 3.48 -19.99
N ILE A 318 24.09 4.06 -18.79
CA ILE A 318 22.97 3.94 -17.85
C ILE A 318 21.66 4.45 -18.49
N PHE A 319 21.73 5.58 -19.21
CA PHE A 319 20.57 6.22 -19.84
C PHE A 319 20.18 5.61 -21.20
N ASN A 320 20.82 4.50 -21.60
CA ASN A 320 20.35 3.73 -22.75
C ASN A 320 19.16 2.82 -22.38
N GLU A 321 18.91 2.62 -21.09
CA GLU A 321 17.74 1.95 -20.54
C GLU A 321 16.72 2.98 -20.05
N GLY A 322 15.52 2.51 -19.68
CA GLY A 322 14.42 3.34 -19.20
C GLY A 322 13.08 2.95 -19.82
N PRO A 323 12.07 3.83 -19.72
CA PRO A 323 12.18 5.24 -19.34
C PRO A 323 12.40 5.47 -17.82
N PHE A 324 13.05 6.59 -17.47
CA PHE A 324 13.28 7.02 -16.08
C PHE A 324 12.61 8.36 -15.79
N SER A 325 12.51 8.73 -14.52
CA SER A 325 11.99 10.02 -14.04
C SER A 325 13.15 10.93 -13.60
N PHE A 326 13.41 12.04 -14.29
CA PHE A 326 14.46 13.00 -13.91
C PHE A 326 13.82 14.28 -13.38
N HIS A 327 14.07 14.62 -12.12
CA HIS A 327 13.50 15.82 -11.49
C HIS A 327 14.59 16.88 -11.31
N PHE A 328 14.32 18.11 -11.72
CA PHE A 328 15.31 19.21 -11.73
C PHE A 328 14.91 20.39 -10.85
N THR A 329 15.91 20.99 -10.20
CA THR A 329 15.83 22.36 -9.69
C THR A 329 16.47 23.32 -10.70
N ALA A 330 15.67 24.21 -11.28
CA ALA A 330 16.07 25.00 -12.42
C ALA A 330 16.90 26.24 -12.10
N GLY A 331 16.80 26.76 -10.88
CA GLY A 331 17.37 28.06 -10.55
C GLY A 331 18.90 28.10 -10.47
N PRO A 332 19.47 29.32 -10.37
CA PRO A 332 20.91 29.53 -10.40
C PRO A 332 21.60 29.27 -9.05
N ASP A 333 20.84 29.08 -7.98
CA ASP A 333 21.35 29.00 -6.60
C ASP A 333 20.92 27.69 -5.91
N VAL A 334 21.59 27.31 -4.81
CA VAL A 334 21.29 26.07 -4.07
C VAL A 334 20.99 26.31 -2.59
N ASN A 335 21.90 26.95 -1.86
CA ASN A 335 21.83 27.10 -0.40
C ASN A 335 21.28 28.45 0.02
N LEU A 336 21.71 29.50 -0.67
CA LEU A 336 21.33 30.89 -0.41
C LEU A 336 21.11 31.63 -1.73
N PRO A 337 20.21 32.63 -1.77
CA PRO A 337 20.11 33.52 -2.93
C PRO A 337 21.46 34.13 -3.30
N GLY A 338 21.85 34.01 -4.57
CA GLY A 338 23.10 34.54 -5.13
C GLY A 338 24.34 33.66 -4.98
N ASP A 339 24.23 32.42 -4.47
CA ASP A 339 25.40 31.53 -4.32
C ASP A 339 25.89 30.91 -5.64
N GLY A 340 25.11 30.98 -6.72
CA GLY A 340 25.50 30.55 -8.06
C GLY A 340 25.71 29.05 -8.23
N GLY A 341 25.36 28.23 -7.23
CA GLY A 341 25.60 26.77 -7.23
C GLY A 341 24.58 25.95 -8.04
N GLY A 342 23.47 26.57 -8.43
CA GLY A 342 22.34 25.90 -9.08
C GLY A 342 22.52 25.77 -10.59
N LEU A 343 21.65 24.99 -11.23
CA LEU A 343 21.74 24.65 -12.66
C LEU A 343 21.61 25.85 -13.59
N ASN A 344 20.95 26.93 -13.16
CA ASN A 344 20.72 28.13 -13.97
C ASN A 344 20.12 27.81 -15.35
N VAL A 345 19.13 26.91 -15.37
CA VAL A 345 18.53 26.36 -16.60
C VAL A 345 18.12 27.42 -17.63
N PRO A 346 17.53 28.58 -17.27
CA PRO A 346 17.16 29.57 -18.29
C PRO A 346 18.34 30.08 -19.12
N ASN A 347 19.51 30.22 -18.49
CA ASN A 347 20.68 30.88 -19.06
C ASN A 347 21.80 29.89 -19.47
N ASP A 348 21.62 28.60 -19.22
CA ASP A 348 22.60 27.56 -19.54
C ASP A 348 22.12 26.70 -20.75
N PRO A 349 22.63 26.96 -21.97
CA PRO A 349 22.21 26.22 -23.15
C PRO A 349 22.61 24.74 -23.11
N GLU A 350 23.67 24.37 -22.40
CA GLU A 350 24.11 22.98 -22.30
C GLU A 350 23.15 22.18 -21.41
N VAL A 351 22.74 22.74 -20.28
CA VAL A 351 21.75 22.12 -19.38
C VAL A 351 20.39 21.98 -20.07
N ARG A 352 19.97 23.00 -20.83
CA ARG A 352 18.74 22.92 -21.64
C ARG A 352 18.83 21.82 -22.70
N GLY A 353 19.98 21.70 -23.36
CA GLY A 353 20.27 20.64 -24.33
C GLY A 353 20.21 19.25 -23.68
N LEU A 354 20.76 19.10 -22.48
CA LEU A 354 20.71 17.86 -21.70
C LEU A 354 19.26 17.46 -21.38
N ILE A 355 18.46 18.36 -20.82
CA ILE A 355 17.05 18.09 -20.46
C ILE A 355 16.26 17.65 -21.70
N LYS A 356 16.38 18.40 -22.81
CA LYS A 356 15.73 18.04 -24.08
C LYS A 356 16.20 16.70 -24.63
N GLY A 357 17.49 16.38 -24.47
CA GLY A 357 18.06 15.09 -24.86
C GLY A 357 17.45 13.91 -24.08
N LEU A 358 17.28 14.06 -22.76
CA LEU A 358 16.63 13.05 -21.92
C LEU A 358 15.16 12.83 -22.33
N MET A 359 14.44 13.92 -22.62
CA MET A 359 13.05 13.84 -23.11
C MET A 359 12.96 13.15 -24.47
N ALA A 360 13.90 13.45 -25.39
CA ALA A 360 13.95 12.81 -26.70
C ALA A 360 14.24 11.30 -26.61
N GLN A 361 14.86 10.84 -25.52
CA GLN A 361 15.06 9.41 -25.20
C GLN A 361 13.82 8.76 -24.54
N GLY A 362 12.74 9.52 -24.32
CA GLY A 362 11.50 9.03 -23.73
C GLY A 362 11.47 9.06 -22.20
N HIS A 363 12.46 9.66 -21.54
CA HIS A 363 12.42 9.87 -20.09
C HIS A 363 11.43 10.96 -19.70
N ALA A 364 10.86 10.85 -18.50
CA ALA A 364 10.05 11.90 -17.92
C ALA A 364 10.94 12.95 -17.25
N VAL A 365 10.52 14.22 -17.36
CA VAL A 365 11.17 15.36 -16.72
C VAL A 365 10.18 16.02 -15.77
N GLY A 366 10.57 16.09 -14.51
CA GLY A 366 9.78 16.57 -13.39
C GLY A 366 10.40 17.78 -12.68
N ASN A 367 9.66 18.28 -11.70
CA ASN A 367 10.15 19.32 -10.80
C ASN A 367 10.83 18.69 -9.59
N HIS A 368 12.04 19.14 -9.26
CA HIS A 368 12.64 18.90 -7.96
C HIS A 368 12.55 20.19 -7.13
N GLY A 369 11.49 20.32 -6.34
CA GLY A 369 11.35 21.47 -5.44
C GLY A 369 11.07 22.82 -6.06
N GLY A 370 11.48 23.85 -5.32
CA GLY A 370 11.42 25.24 -5.72
C GLY A 370 12.71 25.72 -6.41
N TRP A 371 12.76 27.01 -6.72
CA TRP A 371 13.81 27.66 -7.50
C TRP A 371 15.21 27.58 -6.90
N ILE A 372 15.35 27.48 -5.58
CA ILE A 372 16.64 27.36 -4.87
C ILE A 372 16.57 26.12 -3.98
N HIS A 373 17.30 25.06 -4.31
CA HIS A 373 17.05 23.70 -3.80
C HIS A 373 17.03 23.57 -2.26
N ASN A 374 18.18 23.78 -1.60
CA ASN A 374 18.31 23.66 -0.15
C ASN A 374 17.63 24.81 0.58
N TYR A 375 17.68 26.03 0.02
CA TYR A 375 16.99 27.18 0.62
C TYR A 375 15.49 26.94 0.72
N PHE A 376 14.86 26.44 -0.34
CA PHE A 376 13.44 26.10 -0.33
C PHE A 376 13.17 24.96 0.64
N GLY A 377 13.84 23.81 0.45
CA GLY A 377 13.59 22.60 1.22
C GLY A 377 13.78 22.77 2.73
N ASN A 378 14.82 23.49 3.15
CA ASN A 378 15.13 23.66 4.58
C ASN A 378 14.24 24.68 5.30
N ASN A 379 13.57 25.58 4.56
CA ASN A 379 12.85 26.70 5.18
C ASN A 379 11.32 26.60 5.08
N ILE A 380 10.77 25.81 4.14
CA ILE A 380 9.31 25.64 4.07
C ILE A 380 8.75 24.90 5.29
N ASN A 381 7.56 25.30 5.72
CA ASN A 381 6.81 24.66 6.79
C ASN A 381 5.30 24.86 6.55
N ALA A 382 4.46 24.39 7.46
CA ALA A 382 3.00 24.45 7.29
C ALA A 382 2.43 25.88 7.16
N GLY A 383 3.12 26.91 7.67
CA GLY A 383 2.59 28.27 7.83
C GLY A 383 3.14 29.34 6.89
N ASN A 384 4.10 29.03 6.02
CA ASN A 384 4.82 30.03 5.23
C ASN A 384 4.63 29.93 3.71
N GLN A 385 3.46 29.43 3.27
CA GLN A 385 3.13 29.33 1.84
C GLN A 385 3.34 30.65 1.09
N ALA A 386 2.88 31.77 1.66
CA ALA A 386 2.95 33.09 1.01
C ALA A 386 4.39 33.52 0.67
N ASP A 387 5.36 33.12 1.48
CA ASP A 387 6.77 33.51 1.30
C ASP A 387 7.48 32.60 0.28
N TYR A 388 7.07 31.33 0.18
CA TYR A 388 7.81 30.29 -0.53
C TYR A 388 7.14 29.77 -1.81
N GLU A 389 5.84 30.00 -2.03
CA GLU A 389 5.14 29.53 -3.24
C GLU A 389 5.78 30.03 -4.54
N GLN A 390 6.34 31.24 -4.53
CA GLN A 390 7.06 31.81 -5.68
C GLN A 390 8.20 30.93 -6.18
N TYR A 391 8.90 30.23 -5.30
CA TYR A 391 10.01 29.36 -5.67
C TYR A 391 9.51 28.13 -6.44
N LEU A 392 8.37 27.52 -6.05
CA LEU A 392 7.74 26.46 -6.82
C LEU A 392 7.29 26.96 -8.19
N THR A 393 6.70 28.15 -8.21
CA THR A 393 6.17 28.76 -9.44
C THR A 393 7.27 29.01 -10.46
N LEU A 394 8.38 29.62 -10.05
CA LEU A 394 9.54 29.89 -10.92
C LEU A 394 10.16 28.60 -11.48
N ASN A 395 10.34 27.59 -10.63
CA ASN A 395 10.87 26.29 -11.06
C ASN A 395 9.94 25.64 -12.09
N HIS A 396 8.64 25.55 -11.77
CA HIS A 396 7.65 24.94 -12.64
C HIS A 396 7.49 25.66 -13.98
N GLN A 397 7.45 26.99 -13.99
CA GLN A 397 7.37 27.78 -15.22
C GLN A 397 8.59 27.50 -16.11
N THR A 398 9.79 27.57 -15.53
CA THR A 398 11.02 27.32 -16.28
C THR A 398 11.05 25.90 -16.86
N MET A 399 10.69 24.89 -16.07
CA MET A 399 10.66 23.52 -16.55
C MET A 399 9.57 23.29 -17.60
N THR A 400 8.42 23.96 -17.47
CA THR A 400 7.35 23.95 -18.47
C THR A 400 7.82 24.53 -19.81
N GLU A 401 8.54 25.65 -19.78
CA GLU A 401 9.07 26.29 -20.99
C GLU A 401 10.12 25.42 -21.70
N ILE A 402 10.97 24.72 -20.94
CA ILE A 402 11.97 23.81 -21.51
C ILE A 402 11.33 22.54 -22.07
N ALA A 403 10.37 21.97 -21.35
CA ALA A 403 9.69 20.73 -21.74
C ALA A 403 8.63 20.93 -22.82
N GLY A 404 8.11 22.15 -22.99
CA GLY A 404 7.00 22.45 -23.90
C GLY A 404 5.63 22.01 -23.38
N ALA A 405 5.58 21.41 -22.19
CA ALA A 405 4.36 21.03 -21.48
C ALA A 405 4.63 21.06 -19.96
N PRO A 406 3.61 21.29 -19.12
CA PRO A 406 3.78 21.29 -17.67
C PRO A 406 4.27 19.92 -17.16
N PRO A 407 5.33 19.88 -16.34
CA PRO A 407 5.73 18.68 -15.62
C PRO A 407 4.59 18.11 -14.77
N ARG A 408 4.50 16.78 -14.70
CA ARG A 408 3.43 16.06 -13.98
C ARG A 408 3.91 15.23 -12.79
N GLU A 409 5.21 15.21 -12.55
CA GLU A 409 5.87 14.50 -11.45
C GLU A 409 6.79 15.43 -10.65
N TYR A 410 6.86 15.19 -9.34
CA TYR A 410 7.56 16.04 -8.38
C TYR A 410 8.37 15.24 -7.36
N SER A 411 9.51 15.78 -6.93
CA SER A 411 10.17 15.35 -5.69
C SER A 411 10.55 16.54 -4.82
N ALA A 412 10.33 16.39 -3.51
CA ALA A 412 10.65 17.42 -2.53
C ALA A 412 12.15 17.44 -2.19
N PRO A 413 12.83 18.59 -2.29
CA PRO A 413 14.18 18.77 -1.75
C PRO A 413 14.20 18.42 -0.27
N VAL A 414 15.27 17.76 0.17
CA VAL A 414 15.50 17.30 1.55
C VAL A 414 14.33 16.51 2.18
N GLY A 415 13.37 16.04 1.36
CA GLY A 415 12.19 15.31 1.82
C GLY A 415 11.13 16.15 2.55
N ASN A 416 11.24 17.49 2.55
CA ASN A 416 10.29 18.36 3.24
C ASN A 416 9.14 18.77 2.32
N GLN A 417 7.91 18.34 2.63
CA GLN A 417 6.73 18.63 1.82
C GLN A 417 5.49 18.94 2.70
N PRO A 418 5.29 20.19 3.13
CA PRO A 418 4.08 20.57 3.86
C PRO A 418 2.84 20.46 2.96
N GLN A 419 1.67 20.28 3.56
CA GLN A 419 0.40 20.01 2.85
C GLN A 419 0.04 21.08 1.80
N TRP A 420 0.45 22.34 1.97
CA TRP A 420 0.20 23.38 0.97
C TRP A 420 0.99 23.14 -0.34
N VAL A 421 2.18 22.54 -0.28
CA VAL A 421 2.94 22.16 -1.49
C VAL A 421 2.17 21.07 -2.24
N THR A 422 1.69 20.05 -1.54
CA THR A 422 0.89 18.98 -2.14
C THR A 422 -0.37 19.53 -2.83
N ARG A 423 -1.10 20.44 -2.16
CA ARG A 423 -2.27 21.12 -2.75
C ARG A 423 -1.91 21.97 -3.97
N TRP A 424 -0.76 22.65 -3.93
CA TRP A 424 -0.26 23.47 -5.04
C TRP A 424 0.05 22.64 -6.28
N LEU A 425 0.64 21.45 -6.09
CA LEU A 425 0.94 20.49 -7.15
C LEU A 425 -0.34 19.92 -7.76
N GLU A 426 -1.26 19.45 -6.92
CA GLU A 426 -2.54 18.90 -7.38
C GLU A 426 -3.33 19.91 -8.22
N SER A 427 -3.37 21.18 -7.80
CA SER A 427 -4.06 22.24 -8.54
C SER A 427 -3.43 22.59 -9.89
N ARG A 428 -2.26 22.01 -10.21
CA ARG A 428 -1.50 22.24 -11.46
C ARG A 428 -1.36 20.98 -12.31
N GLY A 429 -2.13 19.93 -12.00
CA GLY A 429 -2.21 18.72 -12.82
C GLY A 429 -1.03 17.77 -12.64
N PHE A 430 -0.25 17.91 -11.56
CA PHE A 430 0.65 16.84 -11.14
C PHE A 430 -0.17 15.61 -10.78
N VAL A 431 0.38 14.43 -11.05
CA VAL A 431 -0.29 13.14 -10.79
C VAL A 431 0.49 12.23 -9.85
N GLY A 432 1.78 12.50 -9.65
CA GLY A 432 2.63 11.71 -8.78
C GLY A 432 3.71 12.54 -8.09
N TYR A 433 4.04 12.17 -6.86
CA TYR A 433 5.14 12.79 -6.11
C TYR A 433 5.94 11.77 -5.31
N TYR A 434 7.24 11.97 -5.20
CA TYR A 434 8.13 11.20 -4.34
C TYR A 434 7.80 11.48 -2.87
N GLN A 435 7.79 10.44 -2.04
CA GLN A 435 7.40 10.53 -0.63
C GLN A 435 8.39 9.82 0.30
N THR A 436 8.74 10.47 1.41
CA THR A 436 9.66 9.93 2.43
C THR A 436 8.96 9.10 3.51
N GLY A 437 7.65 9.27 3.68
CA GLY A 437 6.80 8.33 4.43
C GLY A 437 6.45 7.08 3.62
N ASN A 438 5.78 6.12 4.27
CA ASN A 438 5.32 4.84 3.71
C ASN A 438 6.47 3.99 3.16
N VAL A 439 7.64 4.11 3.79
CA VAL A 439 8.92 3.59 3.28
C VAL A 439 8.80 2.13 2.84
N GLY A 440 9.23 1.85 1.61
CA GLY A 440 9.24 0.53 1.00
C GLY A 440 7.90 0.04 0.44
N MET A 441 6.82 0.81 0.58
CA MET A 441 5.57 0.49 -0.10
C MET A 441 5.66 0.74 -1.61
N GLY A 442 4.73 0.14 -2.37
CA GLY A 442 4.42 0.62 -3.71
C GLY A 442 3.69 1.98 -3.66
N PRO A 443 3.30 2.54 -4.82
CA PRO A 443 2.56 3.79 -4.82
C PRO A 443 1.26 3.68 -4.03
N THR A 444 0.95 4.75 -3.30
CA THR A 444 -0.13 4.73 -2.31
C THR A 444 -0.79 6.09 -2.17
N HIS A 445 -2.04 6.11 -1.73
CA HIS A 445 -2.66 7.31 -1.20
C HIS A 445 -2.15 7.55 0.21
N ALA A 446 -1.30 8.57 0.33
CA ALA A 446 -0.72 8.95 1.61
C ALA A 446 -1.77 9.61 2.51
N TRP A 447 -1.73 9.25 3.79
CA TRP A 447 -2.57 9.82 4.84
C TRP A 447 -1.69 10.50 5.88
N LEU A 448 -2.17 11.64 6.37
CA LEU A 448 -1.61 12.32 7.53
C LEU A 448 -2.77 12.65 8.48
N ASP A 449 -2.69 12.10 9.68
CA ASP A 449 -3.76 12.15 10.68
C ASP A 449 -5.10 11.65 10.11
N THR A 450 -6.08 12.54 9.97
CA THR A 450 -7.44 12.19 9.53
C THR A 450 -7.71 12.50 8.06
N GLU A 451 -6.69 12.97 7.32
CA GLU A 451 -6.84 13.46 5.95
C GLU A 451 -5.98 12.66 4.97
N ARG A 452 -6.58 12.35 3.82
CA ARG A 452 -5.84 11.92 2.65
C ARG A 452 -5.10 13.14 2.13
N MET A 453 -3.79 13.02 1.93
CA MET A 453 -2.94 14.17 1.60
C MET A 453 -3.23 14.75 0.21
N SER A 454 -3.67 13.90 -0.73
CA SER A 454 -4.00 14.26 -2.11
C SER A 454 -4.72 13.12 -2.83
N THR A 455 -5.31 13.42 -3.98
CA THR A 455 -5.71 12.43 -5.01
C THR A 455 -4.53 11.97 -5.88
N MET A 456 -3.41 12.71 -5.90
CA MET A 456 -2.17 12.29 -6.54
C MET A 456 -1.59 11.04 -5.88
N TRP A 457 -0.88 10.24 -6.67
CA TRP A 457 -0.16 9.06 -6.17
C TRP A 457 1.14 9.46 -5.47
N ALA A 458 1.29 9.08 -4.21
CA ALA A 458 2.57 9.14 -3.52
C ALA A 458 3.43 7.95 -3.97
N PHE A 459 4.72 8.17 -4.21
CA PHE A 459 5.71 7.15 -4.53
C PHE A 459 6.71 7.06 -3.39
N PRO A 460 6.51 6.13 -2.44
CA PRO A 460 7.35 6.00 -1.28
C PRO A 460 8.78 5.60 -1.64
N VAL A 461 9.74 6.18 -0.92
CA VAL A 461 11.15 5.81 -0.98
C VAL A 461 11.35 4.37 -0.51
N LEU A 462 12.25 3.64 -1.18
CA LEU A 462 12.77 2.37 -0.70
C LEU A 462 14.14 2.57 -0.06
N THR A 463 14.36 1.96 1.11
CA THR A 463 15.61 2.11 1.87
C THR A 463 16.24 0.75 2.22
N MET A 464 17.56 0.77 2.42
CA MET A 464 18.31 -0.28 3.10
C MET A 464 18.61 0.18 4.53
N GLY A 465 17.73 -0.17 5.47
CA GLY A 465 17.75 0.41 6.81
C GLY A 465 17.72 1.94 6.74
N PRO A 466 18.75 2.64 7.28
CA PRO A 466 18.86 4.10 7.26
C PRO A 466 19.38 4.72 5.95
N VAL A 467 19.65 3.91 4.92
CA VAL A 467 20.26 4.34 3.66
C VAL A 467 19.20 4.42 2.57
N ALA A 468 18.95 5.62 2.06
CA ALA A 468 17.93 5.86 1.03
C ALA A 468 18.54 6.02 -0.38
N THR A 469 19.79 6.49 -0.46
CA THR A 469 20.50 6.70 -1.73
C THR A 469 21.97 6.29 -1.67
N ALA A 470 22.64 6.26 -2.83
CA ALA A 470 24.06 5.87 -2.93
C ALA A 470 24.99 6.85 -2.20
N GLU A 471 24.61 8.12 -2.12
CA GLU A 471 25.32 9.12 -1.33
C GLU A 471 25.22 8.85 0.17
N ASP A 472 24.05 8.47 0.68
CA ASP A 472 23.90 8.03 2.08
C ASP A 472 24.78 6.82 2.37
N ALA A 473 24.83 5.87 1.43
CA ALA A 473 25.67 4.68 1.53
C ALA A 473 27.15 5.06 1.65
N PHE A 474 27.59 6.02 0.84
CA PHE A 474 28.96 6.55 0.88
C PHE A 474 29.29 7.19 2.23
N PHE A 475 28.45 8.12 2.69
CA PHE A 475 28.66 8.85 3.94
C PHE A 475 28.58 7.94 5.18
N GLN A 476 27.80 6.86 5.10
CA GLN A 476 27.70 5.85 6.16
C GLN A 476 28.72 4.72 5.99
N HIS A 477 29.65 4.82 5.03
CA HIS A 477 30.70 3.84 4.75
C HIS A 477 30.17 2.42 4.50
N VAL A 478 29.00 2.31 3.87
CA VAL A 478 28.42 1.02 3.48
C VAL A 478 29.31 0.38 2.42
N PRO A 479 29.77 -0.88 2.62
CA PRO A 479 30.54 -1.59 1.60
C PRO A 479 29.80 -1.65 0.26
N ALA A 480 30.49 -1.37 -0.85
CA ALA A 480 29.89 -1.37 -2.19
C ALA A 480 29.15 -2.67 -2.53
N ALA A 481 29.70 -3.82 -2.13
CA ALA A 481 29.06 -5.11 -2.32
C ALA A 481 27.72 -5.23 -1.58
N ASN A 482 27.58 -4.66 -0.38
CA ASN A 482 26.33 -4.71 0.38
C ASN A 482 25.24 -3.86 -0.29
N TYR A 483 25.60 -2.65 -0.72
CA TYR A 483 24.67 -1.76 -1.41
C TYR A 483 24.20 -2.35 -2.75
N GLU A 484 25.13 -2.95 -3.48
CA GLU A 484 24.82 -3.68 -4.71
C GLU A 484 23.91 -4.88 -4.49
N ASN A 485 24.22 -5.72 -3.50
CA ASN A 485 23.40 -6.87 -3.17
C ASN A 485 21.97 -6.43 -2.84
N TRP A 486 21.81 -5.36 -2.05
CA TRP A 486 20.48 -4.80 -1.79
C TRP A 486 19.77 -4.36 -3.07
N LEU A 487 20.40 -3.56 -3.94
CA LEU A 487 19.78 -3.13 -5.20
C LEU A 487 19.38 -4.32 -6.09
N ASN A 488 20.20 -5.36 -6.15
CA ASN A 488 19.88 -6.58 -6.91
C ASN A 488 18.71 -7.34 -6.29
N GLU A 489 18.64 -7.45 -4.96
CA GLU A 489 17.50 -8.06 -4.26
C GLU A 489 16.21 -7.25 -4.47
N VAL A 490 16.29 -5.92 -4.56
CA VAL A 490 15.13 -5.08 -4.94
C VAL A 490 14.62 -5.45 -6.33
N GLY A 491 15.52 -5.63 -7.30
CA GLY A 491 15.16 -6.03 -8.66
C GLY A 491 14.48 -7.41 -8.70
N LYS A 492 15.05 -8.40 -7.99
CA LYS A 492 14.47 -9.74 -7.86
C LYS A 492 13.13 -9.74 -7.15
N PHE A 493 12.99 -8.93 -6.10
CA PHE A 493 11.73 -8.78 -5.36
C PHE A 493 10.62 -8.24 -6.28
N VAL A 494 10.91 -7.20 -7.06
CA VAL A 494 9.96 -6.66 -8.05
C VAL A 494 9.60 -7.67 -9.13
N GLU A 495 10.58 -8.45 -9.61
CA GLU A 495 10.34 -9.53 -10.56
C GLU A 495 9.50 -10.66 -9.98
N ARG A 496 9.77 -11.10 -8.76
CA ARG A 496 9.09 -12.23 -8.13
C ARG A 496 7.66 -11.87 -7.73
N GLU A 497 7.51 -10.77 -6.99
CA GLU A 497 6.21 -10.32 -6.45
C GLU A 497 5.37 -9.54 -7.46
N GLN A 498 5.93 -9.20 -8.63
CA GLN A 498 5.27 -8.44 -9.70
C GLN A 498 4.69 -7.10 -9.23
N VAL A 499 5.37 -6.46 -8.28
CA VAL A 499 4.98 -5.18 -7.65
C VAL A 499 5.72 -3.99 -8.24
N LEU A 500 5.24 -2.77 -7.93
CA LEU A 500 5.89 -1.51 -8.29
C LEU A 500 6.70 -0.96 -7.12
N ARG A 501 7.96 -0.58 -7.34
CA ARG A 501 8.80 0.10 -6.33
C ARG A 501 9.57 1.28 -6.94
N LEU A 502 9.84 2.28 -6.10
CA LEU A 502 10.69 3.42 -6.45
C LEU A 502 12.08 3.28 -5.81
N VAL A 503 13.11 3.45 -6.63
CA VAL A 503 14.50 3.67 -6.20
C VAL A 503 14.93 5.04 -6.72
N TYR A 504 15.68 5.80 -5.93
CA TYR A 504 16.15 7.11 -6.36
C TYR A 504 17.65 7.30 -6.15
N PHE A 505 18.25 8.15 -6.98
CA PHE A 505 19.65 8.55 -6.86
C PHE A 505 19.84 10.05 -7.11
N HIS A 506 20.76 10.65 -6.36
CA HIS A 506 21.46 11.84 -6.82
C HIS A 506 22.59 11.40 -7.78
N PRO A 507 22.75 12.02 -8.97
CA PRO A 507 23.80 11.66 -9.91
C PRO A 507 25.21 11.61 -9.30
N PRO A 508 25.64 12.56 -8.43
CA PRO A 508 26.93 12.48 -7.77
C PRO A 508 27.11 11.19 -6.94
N GLY A 509 26.11 10.86 -6.11
CA GLY A 509 26.12 9.64 -5.29
C GLY A 509 26.14 8.36 -6.13
N ALA A 510 25.36 8.32 -7.22
CA ALA A 510 25.32 7.16 -8.11
C ALA A 510 26.68 6.85 -8.74
N VAL A 511 27.48 7.86 -9.07
CA VAL A 511 28.83 7.67 -9.62
C VAL A 511 29.78 7.06 -8.58
N LEU A 512 29.61 7.37 -7.29
CA LEU A 512 30.41 6.75 -6.22
C LEU A 512 30.17 5.24 -6.10
N TYR A 513 28.97 4.78 -6.49
CA TYR A 513 28.58 3.37 -6.53
C TYR A 513 28.29 2.89 -7.97
N LEU A 514 29.00 3.42 -8.97
CA LEU A 514 28.66 3.23 -10.39
C LEU A 514 28.49 1.75 -10.79
N ASN A 515 29.36 0.87 -10.30
CA ASN A 515 29.27 -0.57 -10.60
C ASN A 515 27.99 -1.20 -10.06
N ALA A 516 27.57 -0.83 -8.85
CA ALA A 516 26.33 -1.31 -8.24
C ALA A 516 25.11 -0.81 -9.01
N VAL A 517 25.10 0.49 -9.35
CA VAL A 517 24.03 1.11 -10.16
C VAL A 517 23.93 0.47 -11.54
N ASN A 518 25.06 0.24 -12.21
CA ASN A 518 25.09 -0.41 -13.52
C ASN A 518 24.58 -1.86 -13.44
N ARG A 519 24.97 -2.63 -12.41
CA ARG A 519 24.45 -3.98 -12.22
C ARG A 519 22.95 -4.01 -11.94
N PHE A 520 22.45 -3.07 -11.14
CA PHE A 520 21.02 -2.93 -10.91
C PHE A 520 20.26 -2.64 -12.21
N VAL A 521 20.72 -1.67 -13.01
CA VAL A 521 20.10 -1.32 -14.30
C VAL A 521 20.11 -2.51 -15.27
N ASN A 522 21.21 -3.25 -15.34
CA ASN A 522 21.31 -4.46 -16.16
C ASN A 522 20.42 -5.61 -15.64
N THR A 523 20.22 -5.72 -14.33
CA THR A 523 19.30 -6.70 -13.74
C THR A 523 17.87 -6.44 -14.21
N ILE A 524 17.41 -5.19 -14.15
CA ILE A 524 16.07 -4.83 -14.61
C ILE A 524 15.95 -4.92 -16.14
N LYS A 525 17.01 -4.58 -16.88
CA LYS A 525 17.08 -4.82 -18.33
C LYS A 525 16.84 -6.29 -18.67
N ALA A 526 17.55 -7.20 -18.02
CA ALA A 526 17.37 -8.65 -18.24
C ALA A 526 15.94 -9.10 -17.91
N CYS A 527 15.36 -8.58 -16.82
CA CYS A 527 13.95 -8.86 -16.50
C CYS A 527 12.97 -8.35 -17.58
N ARG A 528 13.23 -7.16 -18.14
CA ARG A 528 12.45 -6.56 -19.22
C ARG A 528 12.55 -7.33 -20.53
N GLU A 529 13.76 -7.72 -20.92
CA GLU A 529 14.00 -8.56 -22.11
C GLU A 529 13.29 -9.91 -22.00
N ALA A 530 13.20 -10.44 -20.78
CA ALA A 530 12.42 -11.64 -20.47
C ALA A 530 10.92 -11.38 -20.30
N LYS A 531 10.44 -10.15 -20.49
CA LYS A 531 9.04 -9.70 -20.39
C LYS A 531 8.39 -9.91 -19.03
N ARG A 532 9.17 -9.90 -17.94
CA ARG A 532 8.71 -10.11 -16.56
C ARG A 532 8.66 -8.83 -15.72
N CYS A 533 9.41 -7.80 -16.09
CA CYS A 533 9.37 -6.48 -15.46
C CYS A 533 9.40 -5.36 -16.50
N ASN A 534 9.15 -4.13 -16.07
CA ASN A 534 9.32 -2.93 -16.87
C ASN A 534 10.00 -1.80 -16.09
N TRP A 535 10.73 -0.96 -16.82
CA TRP A 535 10.95 0.41 -16.39
C TRP A 535 9.68 1.21 -16.61
N ILE A 536 9.33 2.07 -15.66
CA ILE A 536 8.14 2.91 -15.73
C ILE A 536 8.43 4.24 -15.04
N THR A 537 8.00 5.35 -15.62
CA THR A 537 8.13 6.66 -14.97
C THR A 537 7.06 6.82 -13.88
N MET A 538 7.25 7.77 -12.96
CA MET A 538 6.21 8.08 -11.96
C MET A 538 4.91 8.49 -12.64
N THR A 539 4.99 9.31 -13.69
CA THR A 539 3.82 9.74 -14.48
C THR A 539 3.09 8.54 -15.11
N GLN A 540 3.80 7.64 -15.78
CA GLN A 540 3.20 6.46 -16.42
C GLN A 540 2.54 5.52 -15.39
N ALA A 541 3.19 5.32 -14.26
CA ALA A 541 2.64 4.52 -13.16
C ALA A 541 1.39 5.18 -12.56
N ALA A 542 1.43 6.48 -12.29
CA ALA A 542 0.28 7.22 -11.76
C ALA A 542 -0.91 7.19 -12.72
N ASP A 543 -0.67 7.35 -14.03
CA ASP A 543 -1.72 7.28 -15.05
C ASP A 543 -2.35 5.88 -15.14
N PHE A 544 -1.54 4.82 -15.05
CA PHE A 544 -2.05 3.46 -14.95
C PHE A 544 -2.90 3.26 -13.70
N LEU A 545 -2.40 3.68 -12.53
CA LEU A 545 -3.07 3.48 -11.26
C LEU A 545 -4.39 4.28 -11.18
N ALA A 546 -4.42 5.50 -11.72
CA ALA A 546 -5.64 6.29 -11.84
C ALA A 546 -6.70 5.59 -12.71
N ARG A 547 -6.31 4.98 -13.84
CA ARG A 547 -7.23 4.14 -14.64
C ARG A 547 -7.67 2.89 -13.88
N ARG A 548 -6.74 2.25 -13.17
CA ARG A 548 -7.01 1.04 -12.37
C ARG A 548 -8.07 1.30 -11.30
N GLU A 549 -8.05 2.48 -10.66
CA GLU A 549 -9.08 2.87 -9.68
C GLU A 549 -10.49 3.00 -10.27
N GLN A 550 -10.60 3.28 -11.58
CA GLN A 550 -11.90 3.34 -12.26
C GLN A 550 -12.46 1.96 -12.62
N VAL A 551 -11.68 0.88 -12.46
CA VAL A 551 -12.12 -0.48 -12.79
C VAL A 551 -13.14 -0.95 -11.76
N GLN A 552 -14.39 -1.09 -12.21
CA GLN A 552 -15.45 -1.71 -11.43
C GLN A 552 -15.41 -3.22 -11.67
N TRP A 553 -15.19 -4.01 -10.63
CA TRP A 553 -15.14 -5.46 -10.77
C TRP A 553 -15.78 -6.18 -9.59
N GLN A 554 -16.28 -7.39 -9.83
CA GLN A 554 -16.97 -8.20 -8.84
C GLN A 554 -16.72 -9.69 -9.07
N LEU A 555 -16.97 -10.46 -8.01
CA LEU A 555 -16.93 -11.92 -8.01
C LEU A 555 -18.32 -12.43 -7.67
N ASP A 556 -19.02 -12.97 -8.67
CA ASP A 556 -20.34 -13.58 -8.47
C ASP A 556 -20.17 -15.06 -8.15
N SER A 557 -20.71 -15.52 -7.02
CA SER A 557 -20.72 -16.96 -6.70
C SER A 557 -21.55 -17.74 -7.73
N ARG A 558 -20.98 -18.85 -8.21
CA ARG A 558 -21.65 -19.81 -9.11
C ARG A 558 -21.51 -21.23 -8.55
N PRO A 559 -22.39 -22.17 -8.92
CA PRO A 559 -22.17 -23.58 -8.59
C PRO A 559 -20.78 -24.03 -9.07
N GLY A 560 -19.94 -24.47 -8.13
CA GLY A 560 -18.59 -24.97 -8.43
C GLY A 560 -17.53 -23.90 -8.74
N GLY A 561 -17.76 -22.61 -8.45
CA GLY A 561 -16.76 -21.58 -8.69
C GLY A 561 -17.24 -20.14 -8.56
N LEU A 562 -16.51 -19.23 -9.21
CA LEU A 562 -16.81 -17.79 -9.28
C LEU A 562 -16.91 -17.33 -10.74
N LEU A 563 -17.64 -16.26 -10.97
CA LEU A 563 -17.62 -15.49 -12.21
C LEU A 563 -17.02 -14.11 -11.90
N LEU A 564 -15.82 -13.86 -12.40
CA LEU A 564 -15.21 -12.53 -12.37
C LEU A 564 -15.84 -11.69 -13.47
N LYS A 565 -16.31 -10.50 -13.11
CA LYS A 565 -16.75 -9.47 -14.06
C LYS A 565 -16.00 -8.19 -13.79
N ALA A 566 -15.52 -7.54 -14.85
CA ALA A 566 -14.87 -6.25 -14.78
C ALA A 566 -15.39 -5.32 -15.87
N GLN A 567 -15.47 -4.03 -15.55
CA GLN A 567 -15.88 -2.98 -16.46
C GLN A 567 -15.07 -1.70 -16.21
N ALA A 568 -14.65 -1.04 -17.28
CA ALA A 568 -14.03 0.28 -17.27
C ALA A 568 -14.23 0.97 -18.63
N GLU A 569 -13.75 2.20 -18.77
CA GLU A 569 -13.65 2.85 -20.09
C GLU A 569 -12.69 2.12 -21.02
N ASP A 570 -11.60 1.59 -20.47
CA ASP A 570 -10.64 0.72 -21.14
C ASP A 570 -9.95 -0.20 -20.12
N LEU A 571 -10.02 -1.51 -20.36
CA LEU A 571 -9.39 -2.55 -19.54
C LEU A 571 -7.99 -2.93 -20.04
N ALA A 572 -7.48 -2.34 -21.12
CA ALA A 572 -6.14 -2.65 -21.61
C ALA A 572 -5.08 -2.52 -20.48
N HIS A 573 -4.25 -3.55 -20.38
CA HIS A 573 -3.19 -3.72 -19.39
C HIS A 573 -3.66 -3.94 -17.94
N MET A 574 -4.97 -4.10 -17.70
CA MET A 574 -5.47 -4.54 -16.40
C MET A 574 -5.28 -6.05 -16.28
N ALA A 575 -4.80 -6.49 -15.11
CA ALA A 575 -4.56 -7.91 -14.87
C ALA A 575 -5.12 -8.38 -13.53
N TRP A 576 -5.53 -9.65 -13.47
CA TRP A 576 -5.99 -10.30 -12.26
C TRP A 576 -5.15 -11.52 -11.95
N TRP A 577 -4.78 -11.67 -10.68
CA TRP A 577 -4.11 -12.83 -10.12
C TRP A 577 -5.16 -13.80 -9.58
N ILE A 578 -5.13 -15.04 -10.05
CA ILE A 578 -6.07 -16.09 -9.65
C ILE A 578 -5.31 -17.27 -9.03
N PRO A 579 -5.50 -17.56 -7.73
CA PRO A 579 -4.76 -18.63 -7.06
C PRO A 579 -5.04 -20.03 -7.60
N LYS A 580 -3.98 -20.73 -8.02
CA LYS A 580 -4.04 -22.13 -8.48
C LYS A 580 -4.46 -23.08 -7.37
N HIS A 581 -4.20 -22.73 -6.12
CA HIS A 581 -4.59 -23.55 -4.96
C HIS A 581 -6.12 -23.72 -4.85
N ARG A 582 -6.90 -22.78 -5.40
CA ARG A 582 -8.37 -22.80 -5.35
C ARG A 582 -9.01 -23.01 -6.72
N PHE A 583 -8.41 -22.49 -7.78
CA PHE A 583 -9.04 -22.44 -9.09
C PHE A 583 -8.26 -23.19 -10.17
N ALA A 584 -8.99 -23.94 -10.99
CA ALA A 584 -8.50 -24.43 -12.27
C ALA A 584 -8.22 -23.27 -13.23
N ARG A 585 -7.57 -23.58 -14.37
CA ARG A 585 -7.25 -22.58 -15.40
C ARG A 585 -8.49 -21.73 -15.76
N PRO A 586 -8.41 -20.38 -15.64
CA PRO A 586 -9.53 -19.51 -15.95
C PRO A 586 -9.99 -19.60 -17.41
N VAL A 587 -11.27 -19.31 -17.66
CA VAL A 587 -11.85 -19.31 -19.00
C VAL A 587 -12.53 -17.97 -19.27
N VAL A 588 -12.01 -17.21 -20.24
CA VAL A 588 -12.63 -15.95 -20.70
C VAL A 588 -13.94 -16.28 -21.39
N THR A 589 -15.04 -15.72 -20.91
CA THR A 589 -16.38 -15.90 -21.49
C THR A 589 -16.88 -14.65 -22.22
N GLU A 590 -16.30 -13.49 -21.94
CA GLU A 590 -16.61 -12.21 -22.59
C GLU A 590 -15.38 -11.29 -22.53
N GLY A 591 -15.17 -10.48 -23.57
CA GLY A 591 -14.00 -9.60 -23.69
C GLY A 591 -12.78 -10.32 -24.26
N THR A 592 -11.63 -9.63 -24.26
CA THR A 592 -10.36 -10.16 -24.77
C THR A 592 -9.28 -10.09 -23.71
N ALA A 593 -8.72 -11.26 -23.37
CA ALA A 593 -7.64 -11.38 -22.40
C ALA A 593 -6.70 -12.54 -22.75
N THR A 594 -5.45 -12.42 -22.35
CA THR A 594 -4.49 -13.53 -22.32
C THR A 594 -4.46 -14.16 -20.94
N ILE A 595 -4.12 -15.46 -20.88
CA ILE A 595 -3.98 -16.20 -19.63
C ILE A 595 -2.64 -16.92 -19.65
N ASP A 596 -1.79 -16.60 -18.68
CA ASP A 596 -0.50 -17.24 -18.47
C ASP A 596 -0.33 -17.68 -17.01
N GLU A 597 0.74 -18.44 -16.76
CA GLU A 597 1.07 -18.97 -15.45
C GLU A 597 2.25 -18.20 -14.85
N HIS A 598 2.14 -17.86 -13.56
CA HIS A 598 3.23 -17.26 -12.80
C HIS A 598 3.21 -17.81 -11.38
N GLY A 599 4.18 -18.68 -11.06
CA GLY A 599 4.23 -19.36 -9.77
C GLY A 599 2.92 -20.09 -9.45
N GLU A 600 2.36 -19.78 -8.27
CA GLU A 600 1.13 -20.36 -7.72
C GLU A 600 -0.15 -19.68 -8.24
N ASP A 601 -0.05 -18.77 -9.21
CA ASP A 601 -1.18 -18.03 -9.76
C ASP A 601 -1.34 -18.21 -11.28
N TRP A 602 -2.58 -18.10 -11.73
CA TRP A 602 -2.89 -17.71 -13.11
C TRP A 602 -2.93 -16.19 -13.20
N ARG A 603 -2.34 -15.64 -14.26
CA ARG A 603 -2.49 -14.22 -14.61
C ARG A 603 -3.44 -14.08 -15.78
N ILE A 604 -4.53 -13.35 -15.58
CA ILE A 604 -5.43 -12.92 -16.66
C ILE A 604 -5.06 -11.48 -17.00
N THR A 605 -4.67 -11.19 -18.24
CA THR A 605 -4.36 -9.83 -18.68
C THR A 605 -5.32 -9.40 -19.78
N ALA A 606 -6.13 -8.37 -19.53
CA ALA A 606 -7.03 -7.80 -20.53
C ALA A 606 -6.22 -7.05 -21.60
N THR A 607 -6.47 -7.39 -22.87
CA THR A 607 -5.72 -6.83 -24.01
C THR A 607 -6.38 -5.57 -24.59
N ALA A 608 -7.70 -5.44 -24.43
CA ALA A 608 -8.51 -4.31 -24.87
C ALA A 608 -9.95 -4.45 -24.33
N GLY A 609 -10.74 -3.39 -24.47
CA GLY A 609 -12.20 -3.42 -24.34
C GLY A 609 -12.72 -2.87 -23.03
N LYS A 610 -14.05 -2.73 -22.95
CA LYS A 610 -14.74 -2.09 -21.80
C LYS A 610 -15.23 -3.06 -20.75
N GLN A 611 -15.32 -4.35 -21.10
CA GLN A 611 -15.92 -5.39 -20.29
C GLN A 611 -15.10 -6.67 -20.40
N LEU A 612 -14.99 -7.40 -19.30
CA LEU A 612 -14.35 -8.70 -19.21
C LEU A 612 -15.17 -9.59 -18.27
N SER A 613 -15.52 -10.79 -18.73
CA SER A 613 -16.10 -11.83 -17.88
C SER A 613 -15.25 -13.09 -17.95
N VAL A 614 -14.87 -13.65 -16.80
CA VAL A 614 -14.03 -14.85 -16.69
C VAL A 614 -14.63 -15.84 -15.70
N THR A 615 -14.82 -17.07 -16.14
CA THR A 615 -15.24 -18.17 -15.28
C THR A 615 -14.04 -18.76 -14.55
N LEU A 616 -14.14 -18.84 -13.22
CA LEU A 616 -13.14 -19.41 -12.31
C LEU A 616 -13.74 -20.66 -11.67
N LYS A 617 -13.36 -21.85 -12.12
CA LYS A 617 -13.86 -23.12 -11.55
C LYS A 617 -13.00 -23.53 -10.36
N ASN A 618 -13.63 -23.97 -9.27
CA ASN A 618 -12.90 -24.60 -8.16
C ASN A 618 -12.22 -25.89 -8.63
N LEU A 619 -11.14 -26.28 -7.94
CA LEU A 619 -10.47 -27.57 -8.11
C LEU A 619 -11.34 -28.76 -7.70
#